data_AF-A0A2K2G5M4-F1
#
_entry.id   AF-A0A2K2G5M4-F1
#
_cell.length_a   1.000
_cell.length_b   1.000
_cell.length_c   1.000
_cell.angle_alpha   90.00
_cell.angle_beta   90.00
_cell.angle_gamma   90.00
#
_symmetry.space_group_name_H-M   'P 1'
#
loop_
_entity.id
_entity.type
_entity.pdbx_description
1 polymer ?
#
loop_
_entity_poly.entity_id
_entity_poly.type
_entity_poly.pdbx_seq_one_letter_code
_entity_poly.pdbx_strand_id
1 'polypeptide(L)'
;MRRLLSTLLTTLALPLAAPAAHADEAAASAMLDEMAGNAGRLRVFLQAMPKGGDLHNHLGGSVYAEDFLKVAAAKGMCADAGITRIVAGPCPEDLQIGRMAEKDPFTYARLIDAISTRGFQKGIGPALVSGHNQFFSSFRKFGPAAEGEDARWLADAFASAGRNNLVYVELMHNPDSTIPFMLSAPDGPLDAEGIAAAYKRDLPAAQALVAPAMAEVDKEEAFAKKRLSCGAKAADPGCDVAMNYIYSAMRGLPPQVVWRSMLAGFVLADKDPRFVGVNIVMPEDDPVALRDYDLHMAMFRFLEAKYPKVKVTMHAGELALGLVPPKDLEDHIGKAVASGARRIGHGVDIAYEVNAPETLARMAREGVAVEINLTSNAVILGVEGGVHPLHLYRSMGVPVMLSTDDEGVLRSDMTNEHVRAVQQQGLHYADLKELARNSLEYSFAPGASLWAGRRYGDAVAPCAADFAAASCKAFLVKNEKAMLQARLEMNFDRFERSLDRFKNKNGAAGD
;
A
#
# COMPACT_ATOMS: atom_id res chain seq x y z
N MET A 1 55.79 -55.94 -35.03
CA MET A 1 54.62 -55.37 -35.74
C MET A 1 53.43 -55.31 -34.79
N ARG A 2 52.68 -54.20 -34.85
CA ARG A 2 51.39 -53.86 -34.20
C ARG A 2 51.47 -52.97 -32.96
N ARG A 3 51.46 -51.66 -33.27
CA ARG A 3 51.01 -50.55 -32.42
C ARG A 3 49.50 -50.67 -32.20
N LEU A 4 49.03 -50.53 -30.96
CA LEU A 4 47.63 -50.26 -30.63
C LEU A 4 47.52 -48.79 -30.23
N LEU A 5 46.76 -48.03 -31.03
CA LEU A 5 46.46 -46.63 -30.81
C LEU A 5 45.54 -46.49 -29.58
N SER A 6 45.91 -45.61 -28.66
CA SER A 6 45.04 -45.13 -27.58
C SER A 6 44.33 -43.87 -28.08
N THR A 7 43.02 -43.96 -28.34
CA THR A 7 42.20 -42.83 -28.77
C THR A 7 41.75 -42.05 -27.53
N LEU A 8 42.34 -40.86 -27.31
CA LEU A 8 41.90 -39.91 -26.30
C LEU A 8 40.65 -39.19 -26.82
N LEU A 9 39.47 -39.45 -26.24
CA LEU A 9 38.27 -38.66 -26.49
C LEU A 9 38.34 -37.39 -25.62
N THR A 10 38.73 -36.27 -26.22
CA THR A 10 38.54 -34.94 -25.63
C THR A 10 37.07 -34.53 -25.80
N THR A 11 36.29 -34.65 -24.75
CA THR A 11 34.95 -34.05 -24.66
C THR A 11 35.10 -32.54 -24.57
N LEU A 12 34.88 -31.85 -25.68
CA LEU A 12 34.73 -30.40 -25.72
C LEU A 12 33.41 -30.03 -25.03
N ALA A 13 33.47 -29.59 -23.77
CA ALA A 13 32.31 -29.02 -23.09
C ALA A 13 32.01 -27.66 -23.75
N LEU A 14 30.97 -27.59 -24.58
CA LEU A 14 30.40 -26.31 -24.99
C LEU A 14 29.83 -25.62 -23.75
N PRO A 15 30.14 -24.33 -23.50
CA PRO A 15 29.46 -23.59 -22.45
C PRO A 15 27.98 -23.52 -22.82
N LEU A 16 27.09 -24.03 -21.96
CA LEU A 16 25.67 -23.69 -22.05
C LEU A 16 25.59 -22.17 -21.95
N ALA A 17 25.16 -21.51 -23.04
CA ALA A 17 24.79 -20.10 -22.98
C ALA A 17 23.74 -19.96 -21.88
N ALA A 18 24.02 -19.13 -20.86
CA ALA A 18 23.00 -18.74 -19.91
C ALA A 18 21.80 -18.17 -20.71
N PRO A 19 20.56 -18.55 -20.37
CA PRO A 19 19.38 -18.02 -21.07
C PRO A 19 19.42 -16.49 -21.09
N ALA A 20 19.13 -15.87 -22.24
CA ALA A 20 19.24 -14.42 -22.43
C ALA A 20 18.47 -13.59 -21.37
N ALA A 21 17.37 -14.12 -20.84
CA ALA A 21 16.61 -13.50 -19.74
C ALA A 21 17.45 -13.29 -18.45
N HIS A 22 18.37 -14.21 -18.13
CA HIS A 22 19.27 -14.05 -16.99
C HIS A 22 20.37 -13.03 -17.23
N ALA A 23 20.75 -12.78 -18.48
CA ALA A 23 21.76 -11.76 -18.81
C ALA A 23 21.20 -10.33 -18.69
N ASP A 24 19.93 -10.14 -19.08
CA ASP A 24 19.25 -8.85 -18.99
C ASP A 24 18.99 -8.43 -17.52
N GLU A 25 18.56 -9.37 -16.66
CA GLU A 25 18.41 -9.12 -15.22
C GLU A 25 19.76 -8.80 -14.53
N ALA A 26 20.83 -9.52 -14.86
CA ALA A 26 22.17 -9.21 -14.35
C ALA A 26 22.64 -7.80 -14.79
N ALA A 27 22.33 -7.38 -16.01
CA ALA A 27 22.64 -6.04 -16.49
C ALA A 27 21.85 -4.95 -15.73
N ALA A 28 20.57 -5.20 -15.44
CA ALA A 28 19.76 -4.30 -14.62
C ALA A 28 20.31 -4.21 -13.18
N SER A 29 20.72 -5.34 -12.59
CA SER A 29 21.33 -5.36 -11.26
C SER A 29 22.62 -4.52 -11.21
N ALA A 30 23.56 -4.77 -12.13
CA ALA A 30 24.80 -4.02 -12.18
C ALA A 30 24.57 -2.51 -12.37
N MET A 31 23.55 -2.14 -13.16
CA MET A 31 23.19 -0.75 -13.39
C MET A 31 22.58 -0.09 -12.15
N LEU A 32 21.73 -0.80 -11.40
CA LEU A 32 21.21 -0.30 -10.13
C LEU A 32 22.35 -0.06 -9.13
N ASP A 33 23.27 -1.03 -9.01
CA ASP A 33 24.41 -0.96 -8.09
C ASP A 33 25.32 0.24 -8.42
N GLU A 34 25.60 0.50 -9.70
CA GLU A 34 26.33 1.68 -10.16
C GLU A 34 25.62 2.99 -9.76
N MET A 35 24.28 3.00 -9.81
CA MET A 35 23.47 4.19 -9.56
C MET A 35 23.11 4.39 -8.09
N ALA A 36 23.28 3.39 -7.21
CA ALA A 36 22.85 3.44 -5.82
C ALA A 36 23.43 4.65 -5.06
N GLY A 37 24.69 5.02 -5.35
CA GLY A 37 25.37 6.19 -4.78
C GLY A 37 24.97 7.55 -5.40
N ASN A 38 24.13 7.57 -6.43
CA ASN A 38 23.66 8.78 -7.11
C ASN A 38 22.13 8.85 -7.10
N ALA A 39 21.58 9.57 -6.12
CA ALA A 39 20.13 9.66 -5.89
C ALA A 39 19.33 10.07 -7.14
N GLY A 40 19.85 11.00 -7.95
CA GLY A 40 19.19 11.45 -9.18
C GLY A 40 19.11 10.36 -10.24
N ARG A 41 20.24 9.68 -10.52
CA ARG A 41 20.27 8.55 -11.47
C ARG A 41 19.42 7.38 -10.99
N LEU A 42 19.51 7.06 -9.70
CA LEU A 42 18.74 6.01 -9.05
C LEU A 42 17.23 6.27 -9.20
N ARG A 43 16.77 7.50 -8.89
CA ARG A 43 15.36 7.89 -9.01
C ARG A 43 14.85 7.75 -10.45
N VAL A 44 15.66 8.10 -11.46
CA VAL A 44 15.31 7.96 -12.89
C VAL A 44 15.20 6.48 -13.29
N PHE A 45 16.13 5.64 -12.86
CA PHE A 45 16.10 4.19 -13.11
C PHE A 45 14.86 3.56 -12.45
N LEU A 46 14.67 3.80 -11.16
CA LEU A 46 13.56 3.24 -10.38
C LEU A 46 12.21 3.81 -10.82
N GLN A 47 12.13 5.04 -11.33
CA GLN A 47 10.86 5.58 -11.86
C GLN A 47 10.31 4.66 -12.93
N ALA A 48 11.19 4.18 -13.81
CA ALA A 48 10.81 3.35 -14.95
C ALA A 48 10.73 1.85 -14.63
N MET A 49 11.24 1.41 -13.48
CA MET A 49 11.14 0.02 -13.03
C MET A 49 9.67 -0.35 -12.77
N PRO A 50 9.18 -1.52 -13.22
CA PRO A 50 7.88 -2.06 -12.81
C PRO A 50 7.89 -2.43 -11.32
N LYS A 51 6.82 -2.11 -10.58
CA LYS A 51 6.82 -2.21 -9.10
C LYS A 51 5.80 -3.19 -8.52
N GLY A 52 5.12 -3.95 -9.38
CA GLY A 52 4.07 -4.87 -8.92
C GLY A 52 2.84 -4.09 -8.48
N GLY A 53 2.40 -4.29 -7.24
CA GLY A 53 1.25 -3.62 -6.66
C GLY A 53 1.53 -2.87 -5.36
N ASP A 54 0.62 -1.98 -5.02
CA ASP A 54 0.58 -1.26 -3.74
C ASP A 54 -0.58 -1.79 -2.90
N LEU A 55 -0.28 -2.47 -1.80
CA LEU A 55 -1.27 -3.22 -1.01
C LEU A 55 -1.66 -2.56 0.30
N HIS A 56 -1.04 -1.43 0.61
CA HIS A 56 -1.31 -0.63 1.79
C HIS A 56 -1.28 0.84 1.38
N ASN A 57 -2.44 1.32 0.95
CA ASN A 57 -2.63 2.65 0.41
C ASN A 57 -4.00 3.18 0.84
N HIS A 58 -4.06 4.35 1.46
CA HIS A 58 -5.30 4.98 1.90
C HIS A 58 -5.75 6.04 0.90
N LEU A 59 -7.00 5.94 0.41
CA LEU A 59 -7.53 6.94 -0.52
C LEU A 59 -7.47 8.36 0.07
N GLY A 60 -7.81 8.48 1.35
CA GLY A 60 -7.87 9.76 2.06
C GLY A 60 -6.52 10.47 2.19
N GLY A 61 -5.39 9.76 2.18
CA GLY A 61 -4.07 10.38 2.26
C GLY A 61 -3.16 10.17 1.05
N SER A 62 -3.61 9.46 0.02
CA SER A 62 -2.94 9.42 -1.29
C SER A 62 -3.10 10.71 -2.11
N VAL A 63 -3.99 11.60 -1.70
CA VAL A 63 -4.21 12.90 -2.34
C VAL A 63 -3.24 13.95 -1.78
N TYR A 64 -2.59 14.69 -2.67
CA TYR A 64 -1.65 15.73 -2.27
C TYR A 64 -2.39 16.97 -1.73
N ALA A 65 -1.79 17.63 -0.74
CA ALA A 65 -2.32 18.85 -0.12
C ALA A 65 -2.75 19.92 -1.15
N GLU A 66 -1.99 20.12 -2.22
CA GLU A 66 -2.30 21.07 -3.28
C GLU A 66 -3.63 20.75 -3.98
N ASP A 67 -3.99 19.47 -4.11
CA ASP A 67 -5.25 19.08 -4.76
C ASP A 67 -6.45 19.33 -3.85
N PHE A 68 -6.33 19.09 -2.55
CA PHE A 68 -7.33 19.53 -1.57
C PHE A 68 -7.51 21.06 -1.62
N LEU A 69 -6.42 21.83 -1.71
CA LEU A 69 -6.49 23.28 -1.77
C LEU A 69 -7.12 23.80 -3.08
N LYS A 70 -6.90 23.13 -4.22
CA LYS A 70 -7.59 23.45 -5.48
C LYS A 70 -9.09 23.22 -5.36
N VAL A 71 -9.51 22.11 -4.76
CA VAL A 71 -10.93 21.84 -4.51
C VAL A 71 -11.52 22.86 -3.54
N ALA A 72 -10.82 23.16 -2.45
CA ALA A 72 -11.24 24.15 -1.47
C ALA A 72 -11.42 25.54 -2.12
N ALA A 73 -10.47 25.96 -2.98
CA ALA A 73 -10.60 27.19 -3.75
C ALA A 73 -11.85 27.19 -4.65
N ALA A 74 -12.11 26.09 -5.37
CA ALA A 74 -13.29 25.96 -6.22
C ALA A 74 -14.62 25.97 -5.42
N LYS A 75 -14.61 25.46 -4.19
CA LYS A 75 -15.74 25.50 -3.25
C LYS A 75 -15.86 26.84 -2.50
N GLY A 76 -15.00 27.84 -2.76
CA GLY A 76 -15.00 29.13 -2.06
C GLY A 76 -14.63 29.02 -0.58
N MET A 77 -13.86 28.00 -0.20
CA MET A 77 -13.40 27.75 1.16
C MET A 77 -12.18 28.60 1.52
N CYS A 78 -11.88 28.59 2.81
CA CYS A 78 -10.92 29.50 3.43
C CYS A 78 -9.86 28.75 4.22
N ALA A 79 -8.72 29.41 4.46
CA ALA A 79 -7.84 29.05 5.55
C ALA A 79 -8.41 29.59 6.87
N ASP A 80 -8.17 28.90 7.99
CA ASP A 80 -8.41 29.51 9.30
C ASP A 80 -7.40 30.64 9.60
N ALA A 81 -7.69 31.48 10.61
CA ALA A 81 -6.86 32.65 10.92
C ALA A 81 -5.39 32.29 11.23
N GLY A 82 -5.12 31.07 11.68
CA GLY A 82 -3.77 30.57 11.95
C GLY A 82 -3.04 29.98 10.73
N ILE A 83 -3.73 29.83 9.58
CA ILE A 83 -3.22 29.14 8.38
C ILE A 83 -2.83 27.69 8.72
N THR A 84 -3.68 27.02 9.49
CA THR A 84 -3.46 25.67 10.00
C THR A 84 -4.36 24.60 9.39
N ARG A 85 -5.47 25.02 8.76
CA ARG A 85 -6.48 24.12 8.18
C ARG A 85 -7.39 24.83 7.19
N ILE A 86 -8.12 24.03 6.42
CA ILE A 86 -9.22 24.43 5.56
C ILE A 86 -10.50 24.56 6.42
N VAL A 87 -11.28 25.61 6.18
CA VAL A 87 -12.58 25.85 6.81
C VAL A 87 -13.61 26.31 5.78
N ALA A 88 -14.89 26.13 6.10
CA ALA A 88 -15.97 26.63 5.26
C ALA A 88 -15.93 28.16 5.15
N GLY A 89 -16.31 28.68 3.98
CA GLY A 89 -16.51 30.12 3.78
C GLY A 89 -17.86 30.60 4.34
N PRO A 90 -18.12 31.92 4.34
CA PRO A 90 -17.24 32.99 3.86
C PRO A 90 -16.16 33.41 4.87
N CYS A 91 -15.13 34.13 4.41
CA CYS A 91 -14.05 34.70 5.21
C CYS A 91 -13.51 35.99 4.57
N PRO A 92 -12.68 36.78 5.30
CA PRO A 92 -11.88 37.86 4.74
C PRO A 92 -11.11 37.44 3.48
N GLU A 93 -10.96 38.37 2.53
CA GLU A 93 -10.42 38.05 1.21
C GLU A 93 -8.99 37.49 1.24
N ASP A 94 -8.18 37.86 2.22
CA ASP A 94 -6.80 37.38 2.44
C ASP A 94 -6.74 35.93 2.94
N LEU A 95 -7.85 35.40 3.49
CA LEU A 95 -7.98 34.01 3.92
C LEU A 95 -8.65 33.10 2.88
N GLN A 96 -9.18 33.65 1.79
CA GLN A 96 -9.76 32.85 0.71
C GLN A 96 -8.66 32.06 0.01
N ILE A 97 -8.79 30.73 -0.02
CA ILE A 97 -7.72 29.85 -0.54
C ILE A 97 -7.42 30.14 -2.02
N GLY A 98 -8.46 30.40 -2.83
CA GLY A 98 -8.29 30.75 -4.24
C GLY A 98 -7.47 32.03 -4.44
N ARG A 99 -7.76 33.09 -3.69
CA ARG A 99 -6.99 34.34 -3.75
C ARG A 99 -5.57 34.16 -3.21
N MET A 100 -5.44 33.45 -2.09
CA MET A 100 -4.16 33.15 -1.45
C MET A 100 -3.21 32.45 -2.42
N ALA A 101 -3.69 31.46 -3.18
CA ALA A 101 -2.89 30.76 -4.19
C ALA A 101 -2.33 31.69 -5.28
N GLU A 102 -3.06 32.75 -5.65
CA GLU A 102 -2.66 33.70 -6.70
C GLU A 102 -1.83 34.88 -6.18
N LYS A 103 -2.13 35.37 -4.98
CA LYS A 103 -1.64 36.66 -4.47
C LYS A 103 -0.67 36.54 -3.30
N ASP A 104 -0.68 35.42 -2.58
CA ASP A 104 0.19 35.19 -1.42
C ASP A 104 0.72 33.74 -1.40
N PRO A 105 1.67 33.42 -2.31
CA PRO A 105 2.19 32.06 -2.45
C PRO A 105 2.94 31.57 -1.21
N PHE A 106 3.47 32.46 -0.36
CA PHE A 106 4.16 32.06 0.87
C PHE A 106 3.18 31.65 1.97
N THR A 107 2.05 32.35 2.11
CA THR A 107 0.98 31.91 3.03
C THR A 107 0.30 30.64 2.51
N TYR A 108 0.11 30.51 1.20
CA TYR A 108 -0.36 29.26 0.59
C TYR A 108 0.60 28.10 0.88
N ALA A 109 1.91 28.32 0.77
CA ALA A 109 2.91 27.33 1.13
C ALA A 109 2.82 26.92 2.61
N ARG A 110 2.65 27.87 3.54
CA ARG A 110 2.45 27.54 4.96
C ARG A 110 1.23 26.66 5.21
N LEU A 111 0.15 26.87 4.45
CA LEU A 111 -1.03 26.02 4.56
C LEU A 111 -0.75 24.59 4.09
N ILE A 112 0.03 24.41 3.00
CA ILE A 112 0.49 23.08 2.57
C ILE A 112 1.31 22.40 3.67
N ASP A 113 2.25 23.13 4.30
CA ASP A 113 3.05 22.59 5.41
C ASP A 113 2.16 22.20 6.60
N ALA A 114 1.06 22.92 6.83
CA ALA A 114 0.15 22.63 7.93
C ALA A 114 -0.71 21.39 7.70
N ILE A 115 -1.09 21.08 6.46
CA ILE A 115 -2.03 19.99 6.11
C ILE A 115 -1.35 18.77 5.47
N SER A 116 -0.01 18.71 5.52
CA SER A 116 0.80 17.57 5.07
C SER A 116 2.03 17.43 5.94
N THR A 117 2.90 16.47 5.67
CA THR A 117 4.20 16.34 6.35
C THR A 117 5.33 17.09 5.62
N ARG A 118 4.98 17.97 4.67
CA ARG A 118 5.96 18.71 3.86
C ARG A 118 6.92 19.50 4.76
N GLY A 119 8.21 19.20 4.63
CA GLY A 119 9.26 19.87 5.37
C GLY A 119 9.41 19.44 6.82
N PHE A 120 8.52 18.57 7.35
CA PHE A 120 8.57 18.10 8.74
C PHE A 120 9.95 17.51 9.08
N GLN A 121 10.46 16.57 8.27
CA GLN A 121 11.77 15.96 8.48
C GLN A 121 12.96 16.94 8.32
N LYS A 122 12.70 18.16 7.85
CA LYS A 122 13.68 19.26 7.76
C LYS A 122 13.51 20.29 8.89
N GLY A 123 12.69 19.98 9.91
CA GLY A 123 12.39 20.88 11.03
C GLY A 123 11.44 22.03 10.66
N ILE A 124 10.69 21.91 9.56
CA ILE A 124 9.69 22.90 9.14
C ILE A 124 8.34 22.52 9.77
N GLY A 125 7.69 23.49 10.41
CA GLY A 125 6.42 23.32 11.11
C GLY A 125 6.51 23.80 12.55
N PRO A 126 5.41 23.74 13.33
CA PRO A 126 5.45 24.12 14.73
C PRO A 126 6.36 23.16 15.52
N ALA A 127 7.30 23.70 16.29
CA ALA A 127 8.30 22.93 17.05
C ALA A 127 7.71 21.96 18.10
N LEU A 128 6.38 21.98 18.32
CA LEU A 128 5.67 21.19 19.32
C LEU A 128 4.93 19.97 18.73
N VAL A 129 5.14 19.66 17.45
CA VAL A 129 4.41 18.61 16.76
C VAL A 129 5.39 17.50 16.35
N SER A 130 5.22 16.30 16.91
CA SER A 130 5.91 15.09 16.42
C SER A 130 5.43 14.73 15.02
N GLY A 131 6.20 13.95 14.27
CA GLY A 131 5.80 13.54 12.91
C GLY A 131 4.51 12.73 12.92
N HIS A 132 4.35 11.87 13.93
CA HIS A 132 3.10 11.24 14.32
C HIS A 132 1.91 12.22 14.36
N ASN A 133 2.00 13.27 15.19
CA ASN A 133 0.92 14.24 15.36
C ASN A 133 0.72 15.09 14.10
N GLN A 134 1.78 15.40 13.37
CA GLN A 134 1.69 16.16 12.12
C GLN A 134 0.92 15.35 11.08
N PHE A 135 1.26 14.07 10.94
CA PHE A 135 0.59 13.14 10.04
C PHE A 135 -0.90 13.01 10.39
N PHE A 136 -1.25 12.48 11.57
CA PHE A 136 -2.65 12.20 11.91
C PHE A 136 -3.53 13.45 12.02
N SER A 137 -2.97 14.60 12.37
CA SER A 137 -3.76 15.84 12.40
C SER A 137 -4.10 16.37 11.01
N SER A 138 -3.36 15.98 9.96
CA SER A 138 -3.60 16.43 8.57
C SER A 138 -5.01 16.13 8.10
N PHE A 139 -5.50 14.90 8.35
CA PHE A 139 -6.82 14.43 7.91
C PHE A 139 -7.97 15.36 8.33
N ARG A 140 -8.00 15.78 9.59
CA ARG A 140 -9.00 16.74 10.08
C ARG A 140 -8.80 18.14 9.48
N LYS A 141 -7.56 18.54 9.18
CA LYS A 141 -7.25 19.89 8.67
C LYS A 141 -7.68 20.07 7.20
N PHE A 142 -7.66 19.01 6.39
CA PHE A 142 -8.17 19.07 5.01
C PHE A 142 -9.58 18.50 4.83
N GLY A 143 -10.13 17.83 5.85
CA GLY A 143 -11.44 17.16 5.83
C GLY A 143 -12.58 17.92 5.15
N PRO A 144 -12.79 19.24 5.41
CA PRO A 144 -13.84 20.00 4.73
C PRO A 144 -13.73 20.02 3.20
N ALA A 145 -12.51 19.97 2.64
CA ALA A 145 -12.32 19.91 1.19
C ALA A 145 -12.56 18.51 0.63
N ALA A 146 -12.24 17.47 1.43
CA ALA A 146 -12.34 16.06 1.03
C ALA A 146 -13.79 15.59 0.88
N GLU A 147 -14.72 16.13 1.67
CA GLU A 147 -16.13 15.71 1.67
C GLU A 147 -16.76 15.75 0.26
N GLY A 148 -17.31 14.60 -0.15
CA GLY A 148 -18.01 14.41 -1.42
C GLY A 148 -17.12 14.38 -2.66
N GLU A 149 -15.81 14.15 -2.52
CA GLU A 149 -14.84 14.16 -3.63
C GLU A 149 -14.17 12.81 -3.89
N ASP A 150 -14.64 11.71 -3.28
CA ASP A 150 -14.05 10.37 -3.40
C ASP A 150 -13.88 9.91 -4.85
N ALA A 151 -14.86 10.18 -5.72
CA ALA A 151 -14.76 9.91 -7.15
C ALA A 151 -13.55 10.60 -7.81
N ARG A 152 -13.22 11.82 -7.41
CA ARG A 152 -12.05 12.57 -7.89
C ARG A 152 -10.78 11.95 -7.33
N TRP A 153 -10.74 11.68 -6.03
CA TRP A 153 -9.58 11.11 -5.36
C TRP A 153 -9.23 9.74 -5.91
N LEU A 154 -10.24 8.94 -6.24
CA LEU A 154 -10.05 7.64 -6.89
C LEU A 154 -9.34 7.80 -8.24
N ALA A 155 -9.74 8.80 -9.04
CA ALA A 155 -9.08 9.09 -10.31
C ALA A 155 -7.62 9.51 -10.12
N ASP A 156 -7.35 10.34 -9.11
CA ASP A 156 -6.01 10.83 -8.83
C ASP A 156 -5.10 9.69 -8.29
N ALA A 157 -5.65 8.75 -7.52
CA ALA A 157 -4.98 7.52 -7.07
C ALA A 157 -4.62 6.60 -8.25
N PHE A 158 -5.56 6.34 -9.17
CA PHE A 158 -5.26 5.61 -10.42
C PHE A 158 -4.13 6.27 -11.21
N ALA A 159 -4.20 7.59 -11.40
CA ALA A 159 -3.16 8.33 -12.12
C ALA A 159 -1.80 8.24 -11.43
N SER A 160 -1.76 8.31 -10.10
CA SER A 160 -0.52 8.14 -9.33
C SER A 160 0.09 6.75 -9.50
N ALA A 161 -0.74 5.70 -9.41
CA ALA A 161 -0.31 4.33 -9.60
C ALA A 161 0.26 4.10 -11.01
N GLY A 162 -0.41 4.63 -12.04
CA GLY A 162 0.03 4.58 -13.42
C GLY A 162 1.37 5.28 -13.64
N ARG A 163 1.55 6.48 -13.09
CA ARG A 163 2.85 7.20 -13.14
C ARG A 163 3.97 6.41 -12.49
N ASN A 164 3.68 5.63 -11.45
CA ASN A 164 4.66 4.83 -10.72
C ASN A 164 4.93 3.43 -11.28
N ASN A 165 4.35 3.07 -12.43
CA ASN A 165 4.50 1.75 -13.07
C ASN A 165 4.03 0.59 -12.18
N LEU A 166 2.94 0.81 -11.43
CA LEU A 166 2.20 -0.25 -10.78
C LEU A 166 1.29 -0.97 -11.79
N VAL A 167 0.99 -2.24 -11.53
CA VAL A 167 -0.03 -3.01 -12.27
C VAL A 167 -1.29 -3.24 -11.44
N TYR A 168 -1.20 -3.07 -10.12
CA TYR A 168 -2.27 -3.39 -9.19
C TYR A 168 -2.24 -2.50 -7.95
N VAL A 169 -3.40 -2.20 -7.37
CA VAL A 169 -3.51 -1.52 -6.08
C VAL A 169 -4.67 -2.13 -5.28
N GLU A 170 -4.46 -2.34 -3.99
CA GLU A 170 -5.53 -2.56 -3.01
C GLU A 170 -5.69 -1.29 -2.18
N LEU A 171 -6.69 -0.48 -2.55
CA LEU A 171 -6.91 0.84 -1.99
C LEU A 171 -7.88 0.76 -0.81
N MET A 172 -7.46 1.29 0.33
CA MET A 172 -8.33 1.45 1.49
C MET A 172 -9.32 2.59 1.23
N HIS A 173 -10.58 2.22 1.06
CA HIS A 173 -11.68 3.11 0.73
C HIS A 173 -12.97 2.58 1.35
N ASN A 174 -13.71 3.48 2.00
CA ASN A 174 -15.01 3.21 2.58
C ASN A 174 -16.04 4.08 1.86
N PRO A 175 -17.10 3.51 1.26
CA PRO A 175 -18.17 4.31 0.68
C PRO A 175 -18.84 5.19 1.73
N ASP A 176 -19.10 6.46 1.41
CA ASP A 176 -19.69 7.46 2.29
C ASP A 176 -21.08 7.00 2.80
N SER A 177 -21.81 6.24 1.98
CA SER A 177 -23.10 5.65 2.37
C SER A 177 -23.03 4.73 3.59
N THR A 178 -21.85 4.26 3.98
CA THR A 178 -21.65 3.44 5.20
C THR A 178 -21.50 4.28 6.47
N ILE A 179 -21.12 5.56 6.36
CA ILE A 179 -20.81 6.44 7.49
C ILE A 179 -22.02 6.64 8.42
N PRO A 180 -23.25 6.94 7.94
CA PRO A 180 -24.39 7.14 8.84
C PRO A 180 -24.73 5.91 9.69
N PHE A 181 -24.54 4.70 9.18
CA PHE A 181 -24.77 3.48 9.94
C PHE A 181 -23.77 3.32 11.09
N MET A 182 -22.49 3.58 10.80
CA MET A 182 -21.42 3.57 11.79
C MET A 182 -21.68 4.61 12.88
N LEU A 183 -21.95 5.87 12.51
CA LEU A 183 -22.12 6.97 13.46
C LEU A 183 -23.42 6.92 14.27
N SER A 184 -24.42 6.16 13.81
CA SER A 184 -25.68 5.93 14.55
C SER A 184 -25.62 4.72 15.48
N ALA A 185 -24.42 4.23 15.81
CA ALA A 185 -24.23 3.16 16.79
C ALA A 185 -24.89 3.51 18.13
N PRO A 186 -25.48 2.54 18.85
CA PRO A 186 -26.03 2.82 20.16
C PRO A 186 -24.92 3.22 21.14
N ASP A 187 -25.25 4.08 22.10
CA ASP A 187 -24.38 4.36 23.23
C ASP A 187 -24.25 3.13 24.13
N GLY A 188 -23.15 3.09 24.91
CA GLY A 188 -22.92 2.08 25.93
C GLY A 188 -21.77 1.11 25.60
N PRO A 189 -21.41 0.24 26.56
CA PRO A 189 -20.29 -0.66 26.40
C PRO A 189 -20.60 -1.75 25.37
N LEU A 190 -19.55 -2.33 24.82
CA LEU A 190 -19.57 -3.61 24.12
C LEU A 190 -18.36 -4.40 24.59
N ASP A 191 -18.59 -5.59 25.11
CA ASP A 191 -17.56 -6.56 25.47
C ASP A 191 -17.60 -7.77 24.52
N ALA A 192 -16.71 -8.74 24.74
CA ALA A 192 -16.60 -9.92 23.89
C ALA A 192 -17.87 -10.78 23.93
N GLU A 193 -18.52 -10.88 25.09
CA GLU A 193 -19.77 -11.61 25.30
C GLU A 193 -20.94 -10.98 24.53
N GLY A 194 -20.95 -9.64 24.41
CA GLY A 194 -21.97 -8.87 23.72
C GLY A 194 -21.93 -8.94 22.20
N ILE A 195 -20.81 -9.37 21.59
CA ILE A 195 -20.61 -9.38 20.12
C ILE A 195 -21.72 -10.14 19.39
N ALA A 196 -22.11 -11.31 19.88
CA ALA A 196 -23.13 -12.13 19.22
C ALA A 196 -24.52 -11.48 19.23
N ALA A 197 -24.85 -10.74 20.28
CA ALA A 197 -26.10 -9.98 20.37
C ALA A 197 -26.05 -8.74 19.48
N ALA A 198 -24.93 -8.02 19.47
CA ALA A 198 -24.69 -6.87 18.59
C ALA A 198 -24.79 -7.27 17.11
N TYR A 199 -24.26 -8.42 16.71
CA TYR A 199 -24.40 -8.97 15.36
C TYR A 199 -25.86 -9.18 14.97
N LYS A 200 -26.66 -9.86 15.80
CA LYS A 200 -28.08 -10.08 15.51
C LYS A 200 -28.86 -8.78 15.37
N ARG A 201 -28.53 -7.78 16.20
CA ARG A 201 -29.16 -6.46 16.20
C ARG A 201 -28.83 -5.66 14.94
N ASP A 202 -27.55 -5.58 14.58
CA ASP A 202 -27.06 -4.64 13.58
C ASP A 202 -27.01 -5.23 12.15
N LEU A 203 -26.99 -6.56 12.00
CA LEU A 203 -26.90 -7.21 10.69
C LEU A 203 -27.97 -6.76 9.68
N PRO A 204 -29.26 -6.64 10.01
CA PRO A 204 -30.26 -6.21 9.03
C PRO A 204 -29.98 -4.82 8.46
N ALA A 205 -29.52 -3.90 9.31
CA ALA A 205 -29.15 -2.55 8.88
C ALA A 205 -27.86 -2.57 8.05
N ALA A 206 -26.85 -3.33 8.44
CA ALA A 206 -25.62 -3.49 7.66
C ALA A 206 -25.89 -4.07 6.26
N GLN A 207 -26.77 -5.08 6.15
CA GLN A 207 -27.16 -5.68 4.87
C GLN A 207 -27.89 -4.69 3.95
N ALA A 208 -28.65 -3.75 4.51
CA ALA A 208 -29.36 -2.73 3.74
C ALA A 208 -28.42 -1.69 3.08
N LEU A 209 -27.18 -1.57 3.55
CA LEU A 209 -26.18 -0.63 3.01
C LEU A 209 -25.45 -1.14 1.77
N VAL A 210 -25.46 -2.47 1.54
CA VAL A 210 -24.67 -3.09 0.47
C VAL A 210 -25.03 -2.51 -0.90
N ALA A 211 -26.31 -2.48 -1.25
CA ALA A 211 -26.71 -1.97 -2.57
C ALA A 211 -26.41 -0.48 -2.78
N PRO A 212 -26.71 0.43 -1.82
CA PRO A 212 -26.25 1.82 -1.89
C PRO A 212 -24.73 1.96 -2.06
N ALA A 213 -23.95 1.25 -1.25
CA ALA A 213 -22.48 1.31 -1.30
C ALA A 213 -21.92 0.81 -2.64
N MET A 214 -22.43 -0.30 -3.17
CA MET A 214 -22.03 -0.80 -4.49
C MET A 214 -22.34 0.21 -5.61
N ALA A 215 -23.51 0.84 -5.56
CA ALA A 215 -23.95 1.83 -6.54
C ALA A 215 -23.18 3.16 -6.44
N GLU A 216 -22.62 3.47 -5.27
CA GLU A 216 -21.71 4.59 -5.06
C GLU A 216 -20.37 4.33 -5.73
N VAL A 217 -19.74 3.18 -5.45
CA VAL A 217 -18.47 2.77 -6.08
C VAL A 217 -18.60 2.66 -7.60
N ASP A 218 -19.74 2.21 -8.12
CA ASP A 218 -20.00 2.22 -9.57
C ASP A 218 -19.88 3.62 -10.19
N LYS A 219 -20.39 4.64 -9.48
CA LYS A 219 -20.33 6.03 -9.94
C LYS A 219 -18.92 6.58 -9.85
N GLU A 220 -18.20 6.26 -8.78
CA GLU A 220 -16.82 6.67 -8.57
C GLU A 220 -15.90 6.09 -9.64
N GLU A 221 -15.96 4.78 -9.89
CA GLU A 221 -15.16 4.13 -10.94
C GLU A 221 -15.50 4.67 -12.33
N ALA A 222 -16.78 4.90 -12.63
CA ALA A 222 -17.21 5.48 -13.89
C ALA A 222 -16.68 6.92 -14.06
N PHE A 223 -16.73 7.71 -13.00
CA PHE A 223 -16.17 9.06 -12.98
C PHE A 223 -14.65 9.03 -13.19
N ALA A 224 -13.93 8.18 -12.46
CA ALA A 224 -12.48 8.05 -12.55
C ALA A 224 -12.04 7.67 -13.97
N LYS A 225 -12.67 6.64 -14.55
CA LYS A 225 -12.42 6.20 -15.93
C LYS A 225 -12.65 7.32 -16.95
N LYS A 226 -13.72 8.11 -16.77
CA LYS A 226 -14.03 9.25 -17.62
C LYS A 226 -12.99 10.38 -17.47
N ARG A 227 -12.63 10.73 -16.23
CA ARG A 227 -11.64 11.78 -15.92
C ARG A 227 -10.27 11.47 -16.49
N LEU A 228 -9.87 10.20 -16.46
CA LEU A 228 -8.60 9.71 -16.99
C LEU A 228 -8.64 9.41 -18.51
N SER A 229 -9.78 9.65 -19.15
CA SER A 229 -9.97 9.39 -20.59
C SER A 229 -9.69 7.93 -20.99
N CYS A 230 -10.03 6.97 -20.13
CA CYS A 230 -9.79 5.55 -20.39
C CYS A 230 -10.49 5.09 -21.67
N GLY A 231 -9.78 4.32 -22.49
CA GLY A 231 -10.24 3.88 -23.82
C GLY A 231 -9.97 4.87 -24.96
N ALA A 232 -9.46 6.08 -24.67
CA ALA A 232 -8.99 7.02 -25.69
C ALA A 232 -7.50 6.82 -26.03
N LYS A 233 -7.05 7.36 -27.16
CA LYS A 233 -5.63 7.30 -27.58
C LYS A 233 -4.68 8.00 -26.60
N ALA A 234 -5.16 9.01 -25.90
CA ALA A 234 -4.41 9.78 -24.90
C ALA A 234 -4.87 9.46 -23.47
N ALA A 235 -5.31 8.22 -23.22
CA ALA A 235 -5.67 7.75 -21.88
C ALA A 235 -4.50 7.92 -20.91
N ASP A 236 -4.80 8.28 -19.67
CA ASP A 236 -3.80 8.28 -18.60
C ASP A 236 -3.29 6.85 -18.35
N PRO A 237 -1.98 6.64 -18.08
CA PRO A 237 -1.44 5.32 -17.73
C PRO A 237 -2.15 4.63 -16.56
N GLY A 238 -2.80 5.38 -15.68
CA GLY A 238 -3.63 4.86 -14.59
C GLY A 238 -4.79 3.99 -15.06
N CYS A 239 -5.26 4.17 -16.29
CA CYS A 239 -6.32 3.33 -16.90
C CYS A 239 -5.92 1.87 -17.05
N ASP A 240 -4.62 1.58 -17.10
CA ASP A 240 -4.12 0.22 -17.21
C ASP A 240 -3.81 -0.40 -15.83
N VAL A 241 -4.07 0.28 -14.71
CA VAL A 241 -3.88 -0.26 -13.36
C VAL A 241 -5.15 -0.97 -12.91
N ALA A 242 -5.03 -2.21 -12.43
CA ALA A 242 -6.15 -2.87 -11.77
C ALA A 242 -6.28 -2.38 -10.32
N MET A 243 -7.50 -2.20 -9.83
CA MET A 243 -7.78 -1.67 -8.49
C MET A 243 -8.83 -2.52 -7.81
N ASN A 244 -8.53 -2.94 -6.59
CA ASN A 244 -9.52 -3.48 -5.66
C ASN A 244 -9.53 -2.65 -4.39
N TYR A 245 -10.57 -2.85 -3.58
CA TYR A 245 -10.78 -2.08 -2.37
C TYR A 245 -10.60 -2.93 -1.12
N ILE A 246 -10.11 -2.30 -0.07
CA ILE A 246 -10.12 -2.82 1.29
C ILE A 246 -10.98 -1.89 2.13
N TYR A 247 -12.00 -2.45 2.80
CA TYR A 247 -12.79 -1.66 3.72
C TYR A 247 -12.05 -1.51 5.05
N SER A 248 -12.06 -0.31 5.64
CA SER A 248 -11.31 0.00 6.86
C SER A 248 -12.22 0.24 8.07
N ALA A 249 -12.05 -0.56 9.11
CA ALA A 249 -12.66 -0.34 10.42
C ALA A 249 -11.90 0.72 11.24
N MET A 250 -12.59 1.44 12.12
CA MET A 250 -12.06 2.66 12.77
C MET A 250 -11.72 2.42 14.25
N ARG A 251 -10.48 2.06 14.61
CA ARG A 251 -10.13 1.58 15.97
C ARG A 251 -10.13 2.62 17.08
N GLY A 252 -10.01 3.91 16.73
CA GLY A 252 -10.00 5.01 17.71
C GLY A 252 -11.39 5.53 18.08
N LEU A 253 -12.46 4.82 17.69
CA LEU A 253 -13.85 5.21 17.98
C LEU A 253 -14.45 4.34 19.11
N PRO A 254 -15.57 4.74 19.73
CA PRO A 254 -16.22 3.93 20.76
C PRO A 254 -16.56 2.50 20.29
N PRO A 255 -16.48 1.47 21.16
CA PRO A 255 -16.63 0.06 20.77
C PRO A 255 -17.83 -0.29 19.88
N GLN A 256 -19.00 0.31 20.12
CA GLN A 256 -20.20 0.07 19.31
C GLN A 256 -20.03 0.63 17.88
N VAL A 257 -19.31 1.74 17.72
CA VAL A 257 -18.97 2.35 16.43
C VAL A 257 -17.93 1.48 15.71
N VAL A 258 -16.89 1.01 16.43
CA VAL A 258 -15.89 0.07 15.86
C VAL A 258 -16.59 -1.18 15.34
N TRP A 259 -17.45 -1.78 16.15
CA TRP A 259 -18.23 -2.97 15.77
C TRP A 259 -19.03 -2.74 14.50
N ARG A 260 -19.77 -1.63 14.40
CA ARG A 260 -20.54 -1.33 13.18
C ARG A 260 -19.64 -1.07 11.96
N SER A 261 -18.51 -0.41 12.14
CA SER A 261 -17.54 -0.21 11.04
C SER A 261 -17.01 -1.55 10.53
N MET A 262 -16.62 -2.48 11.42
CA MET A 262 -16.17 -3.82 11.04
C MET A 262 -17.28 -4.62 10.37
N LEU A 263 -18.50 -4.63 10.94
CA LEU A 263 -19.64 -5.37 10.38
C LEU A 263 -20.00 -4.88 8.97
N ALA A 264 -20.00 -3.56 8.74
CA ALA A 264 -20.24 -3.00 7.42
C ALA A 264 -19.20 -3.49 6.40
N GLY A 265 -17.92 -3.45 6.76
CA GLY A 265 -16.84 -3.92 5.89
C GLY A 265 -16.94 -5.40 5.54
N PHE A 266 -17.19 -6.27 6.51
CA PHE A 266 -17.34 -7.71 6.27
C PHE A 266 -18.58 -8.05 5.42
N VAL A 267 -19.71 -7.38 5.69
CA VAL A 267 -20.94 -7.57 4.90
C VAL A 267 -20.75 -7.09 3.46
N LEU A 268 -20.08 -5.97 3.25
CA LEU A 268 -19.79 -5.43 1.92
C LEU A 268 -18.80 -6.33 1.16
N ALA A 269 -17.68 -6.71 1.77
CA ALA A 269 -16.67 -7.58 1.15
C ALA A 269 -17.17 -9.00 0.82
N ASP A 270 -18.17 -9.51 1.55
CA ASP A 270 -18.82 -10.79 1.22
C ASP A 270 -19.74 -10.69 -0.01
N LYS A 271 -20.17 -9.48 -0.39
CA LYS A 271 -21.18 -9.25 -1.44
C LYS A 271 -20.63 -8.59 -2.70
N ASP A 272 -19.72 -7.64 -2.55
CA ASP A 272 -19.09 -6.95 -3.67
C ASP A 272 -17.68 -7.51 -3.90
N PRO A 273 -17.44 -8.22 -5.03
CA PRO A 273 -16.13 -8.82 -5.32
C PRO A 273 -15.00 -7.79 -5.53
N ARG A 274 -15.32 -6.49 -5.69
CA ARG A 274 -14.30 -5.43 -5.75
C ARG A 274 -13.66 -5.20 -4.38
N PHE A 275 -14.38 -5.46 -3.29
CA PHE A 275 -13.87 -5.36 -1.92
C PHE A 275 -13.23 -6.69 -1.53
N VAL A 276 -11.90 -6.75 -1.63
CA VAL A 276 -11.14 -8.00 -1.50
C VAL A 276 -10.69 -8.31 -0.06
N GLY A 277 -10.91 -7.37 0.86
CA GLY A 277 -10.65 -7.60 2.27
C GLY A 277 -11.12 -6.47 3.19
N VAL A 278 -10.85 -6.67 4.47
CA VAL A 278 -11.10 -5.70 5.55
C VAL A 278 -9.79 -5.40 6.28
N ASN A 279 -9.62 -4.14 6.69
CA ASN A 279 -8.53 -3.64 7.53
C ASN A 279 -9.09 -2.93 8.77
N ILE A 280 -8.21 -2.52 9.68
CA ILE A 280 -8.46 -1.65 10.81
C ILE A 280 -7.42 -0.52 10.80
N VAL A 281 -7.85 0.73 10.96
CA VAL A 281 -7.05 1.96 10.77
C VAL A 281 -7.29 2.96 11.91
N MET A 282 -6.67 4.14 11.86
CA MET A 282 -6.49 5.17 12.92
C MET A 282 -5.23 4.90 13.78
N PRO A 283 -4.74 5.83 14.63
CA PRO A 283 -3.52 5.59 15.43
C PRO A 283 -3.62 4.34 16.32
N GLU A 284 -2.53 3.57 16.41
CA GLU A 284 -2.49 2.35 17.23
C GLU A 284 -2.33 2.65 18.71
N ASP A 285 -1.66 3.76 19.00
CA ASP A 285 -1.41 4.32 20.32
C ASP A 285 -2.61 5.13 20.86
N ASP A 286 -3.72 5.21 20.12
CA ASP A 286 -4.93 5.87 20.61
C ASP A 286 -5.41 5.17 21.90
N PRO A 287 -5.79 5.92 22.96
CA PRO A 287 -6.23 5.33 24.22
C PRO A 287 -7.38 4.33 24.10
N VAL A 288 -8.27 4.48 23.11
CA VAL A 288 -9.32 3.50 22.83
C VAL A 288 -8.75 2.27 22.16
N ALA A 289 -7.86 2.45 21.18
CA ALA A 289 -7.20 1.37 20.45
C ALA A 289 -6.40 0.45 21.38
N LEU A 290 -5.57 1.02 22.24
CA LEU A 290 -4.77 0.28 23.23
C LEU A 290 -5.65 -0.46 24.24
N ARG A 291 -6.68 0.22 24.77
CA ARG A 291 -7.58 -0.37 25.77
C ARG A 291 -8.37 -1.55 25.20
N ASP A 292 -8.86 -1.42 23.98
CA ASP A 292 -9.83 -2.36 23.39
C ASP A 292 -9.21 -3.31 22.36
N TYR A 293 -7.88 -3.39 22.24
CA TYR A 293 -7.21 -4.21 21.24
C TYR A 293 -7.68 -5.68 21.27
N ASP A 294 -7.78 -6.28 22.45
CA ASP A 294 -8.26 -7.67 22.61
C ASP A 294 -9.73 -7.83 22.16
N LEU A 295 -10.55 -6.80 22.38
CA LEU A 295 -11.93 -6.77 21.91
C LEU A 295 -11.99 -6.66 20.38
N HIS A 296 -11.17 -5.80 19.77
CA HIS A 296 -11.06 -5.69 18.31
C HIS A 296 -10.68 -7.05 17.69
N MET A 297 -9.71 -7.74 18.29
CA MET A 297 -9.32 -9.08 17.88
C MET A 297 -10.46 -10.11 18.04
N ALA A 298 -11.26 -10.01 19.11
CA ALA A 298 -12.45 -10.83 19.28
C ALA A 298 -13.52 -10.58 18.22
N MET A 299 -13.74 -9.31 17.83
CA MET A 299 -14.66 -8.93 16.76
C MET A 299 -14.22 -9.52 15.41
N PHE A 300 -12.93 -9.43 15.08
CA PHE A 300 -12.36 -10.04 13.87
C PHE A 300 -12.58 -11.55 13.84
N ARG A 301 -12.19 -12.27 14.91
CA ARG A 301 -12.40 -13.74 14.98
C ARG A 301 -13.88 -14.11 14.82
N PHE A 302 -14.79 -13.33 15.40
CA PHE A 302 -16.22 -13.56 15.25
C PHE A 302 -16.68 -13.36 13.80
N LEU A 303 -16.26 -12.28 13.15
CA LEU A 303 -16.67 -11.94 11.79
C LEU A 303 -16.02 -12.87 10.75
N GLU A 304 -14.75 -13.24 10.89
CA GLU A 304 -14.11 -14.23 10.03
C GLU A 304 -14.84 -15.58 10.08
N ALA A 305 -15.30 -16.01 11.26
CA ALA A 305 -16.09 -17.23 11.40
C ALA A 305 -17.46 -17.14 10.69
N LYS A 306 -18.03 -15.93 10.53
CA LYS A 306 -19.27 -15.68 9.76
C LYS A 306 -19.02 -15.53 8.27
N TYR A 307 -17.87 -14.99 7.89
CA TYR A 307 -17.52 -14.61 6.53
C TYR A 307 -16.15 -15.20 6.12
N PRO A 308 -16.01 -16.54 6.06
CA PRO A 308 -14.71 -17.20 5.90
C PRO A 308 -14.02 -16.95 4.54
N LYS A 309 -14.69 -16.28 3.61
CA LYS A 309 -14.12 -15.86 2.31
C LYS A 309 -13.53 -14.45 2.34
N VAL A 310 -13.92 -13.63 3.30
CA VAL A 310 -13.42 -12.27 3.45
C VAL A 310 -12.01 -12.37 4.05
N LYS A 311 -11.04 -11.81 3.34
CA LYS A 311 -9.65 -11.79 3.78
C LYS A 311 -9.42 -10.56 4.65
N VAL A 312 -8.45 -10.66 5.56
CA VAL A 312 -8.15 -9.58 6.50
C VAL A 312 -6.67 -9.23 6.41
N THR A 313 -6.40 -7.93 6.29
CA THR A 313 -5.10 -7.32 6.63
C THR A 313 -5.32 -6.46 7.88
N MET A 314 -4.32 -6.26 8.73
CA MET A 314 -4.49 -5.42 9.92
C MET A 314 -3.29 -4.49 10.07
N HIS A 315 -3.53 -3.20 10.30
CA HIS A 315 -2.51 -2.38 10.95
C HIS A 315 -2.27 -2.98 12.34
N ALA A 316 -1.06 -3.47 12.55
CA ALA A 316 -0.63 -4.02 13.82
C ALA A 316 0.87 -3.80 13.98
N GLY A 317 1.26 -3.40 15.18
CA GLY A 317 2.64 -3.05 15.46
C GLY A 317 3.10 -1.78 14.76
N GLU A 318 2.19 -0.87 14.41
CA GLU A 318 2.54 0.51 14.05
C GLU A 318 2.87 1.32 15.32
N LEU A 319 3.80 0.79 16.11
CA LEU A 319 4.22 1.30 17.39
C LEU A 319 5.75 1.32 17.45
N ALA A 320 6.30 2.10 18.38
CA ALA A 320 7.73 2.17 18.59
C ALA A 320 8.06 2.58 20.03
N LEU A 321 9.26 2.19 20.50
CA LEU A 321 9.82 2.72 21.74
C LEU A 321 9.88 4.24 21.69
N GLY A 322 9.37 4.89 22.74
CA GLY A 322 9.30 6.35 22.86
C GLY A 322 7.97 6.96 22.40
N LEU A 323 7.19 6.26 21.58
CA LEU A 323 5.79 6.61 21.31
C LEU A 323 4.88 6.06 22.41
N VAL A 324 5.04 4.77 22.75
CA VAL A 324 4.28 4.06 23.79
C VAL A 324 5.20 3.47 24.87
N PRO A 325 4.69 3.17 26.08
CA PRO A 325 5.46 2.42 27.07
C PRO A 325 5.74 0.99 26.56
N PRO A 326 6.84 0.33 27.02
CA PRO A 326 7.23 -1.00 26.52
C PRO A 326 6.14 -2.07 26.60
N LYS A 327 5.23 -1.97 27.58
CA LYS A 327 4.12 -2.91 27.77
C LYS A 327 3.18 -2.95 26.54
N ASP A 328 3.01 -1.83 25.85
CA ASP A 328 2.10 -1.76 24.71
C ASP A 328 2.74 -2.30 23.41
N LEU A 329 4.00 -2.74 23.46
CA LEU A 329 4.73 -3.35 22.32
C LEU A 329 4.75 -4.89 22.37
N GLU A 330 4.04 -5.50 23.32
CA GLU A 330 4.31 -6.89 23.72
C GLU A 330 3.68 -7.94 22.79
N ASP A 331 2.57 -7.67 22.10
CA ASP A 331 1.80 -8.74 21.44
C ASP A 331 0.82 -8.37 20.30
N HIS A 332 0.80 -7.13 19.79
CA HIS A 332 -0.21 -6.71 18.80
C HIS A 332 -0.11 -7.49 17.47
N ILE A 333 1.07 -7.63 16.88
CA ILE A 333 1.27 -8.40 15.64
C ILE A 333 0.92 -9.87 15.87
N GLY A 334 1.41 -10.48 16.96
CA GLY A 334 1.09 -11.86 17.32
C GLY A 334 -0.42 -12.11 17.46
N LYS A 335 -1.14 -11.18 18.10
CA LYS A 335 -2.60 -11.22 18.24
C LYS A 335 -3.34 -11.02 16.93
N ALA A 336 -2.89 -10.11 16.07
CA ALA A 336 -3.46 -9.90 14.74
C ALA A 336 -3.33 -11.17 13.88
N VAL A 337 -2.15 -11.79 13.85
CA VAL A 337 -1.90 -13.09 13.19
C VAL A 337 -2.79 -14.18 13.78
N ALA A 338 -2.93 -14.24 15.10
CA ALA A 338 -3.81 -15.19 15.77
C ALA A 338 -5.30 -14.96 15.49
N SER A 339 -5.67 -13.75 15.07
CA SER A 339 -7.04 -13.33 14.79
C SER A 339 -7.37 -13.27 13.30
N GLY A 340 -6.51 -13.87 12.47
CA GLY A 340 -6.79 -14.14 11.07
C GLY A 340 -6.16 -13.20 10.05
N ALA A 341 -5.32 -12.25 10.50
CA ALA A 341 -4.56 -11.43 9.58
C ALA A 341 -3.77 -12.29 8.57
N ARG A 342 -3.99 -12.04 7.28
CA ARG A 342 -3.24 -12.62 6.15
C ARG A 342 -2.13 -11.69 5.68
N ARG A 343 -2.20 -10.42 6.05
CA ARG A 343 -1.12 -9.44 5.96
C ARG A 343 -1.13 -8.53 7.20
N ILE A 344 0.04 -8.00 7.53
CA ILE A 344 0.25 -7.04 8.62
C ILE A 344 0.73 -5.72 8.00
N GLY A 345 -0.01 -4.65 8.24
CA GLY A 345 0.39 -3.30 7.91
C GLY A 345 1.45 -2.80 8.89
N HIS A 346 2.54 -2.23 8.36
CA HIS A 346 3.70 -1.73 9.10
C HIS A 346 4.54 -2.83 9.79
N GLY A 347 4.03 -3.45 10.86
CA GLY A 347 4.76 -4.48 11.63
C GLY A 347 6.08 -3.99 12.25
N VAL A 348 6.13 -2.75 12.73
CA VAL A 348 7.38 -2.09 13.13
C VAL A 348 7.91 -2.59 14.48
N ASP A 349 7.03 -2.90 15.42
CA ASP A 349 7.42 -3.26 16.78
C ASP A 349 7.74 -4.75 17.01
N ILE A 350 7.76 -5.58 15.97
CA ILE A 350 7.93 -7.05 16.10
C ILE A 350 9.15 -7.46 16.92
N ALA A 351 10.21 -6.66 16.94
CA ALA A 351 11.42 -6.94 17.72
C ALA A 351 11.22 -6.80 19.24
N TYR A 352 10.11 -6.19 19.67
CA TYR A 352 9.76 -5.95 21.07
C TYR A 352 8.68 -6.91 21.59
N GLU A 353 8.01 -7.67 20.71
CA GLU A 353 7.01 -8.64 21.13
C GLU A 353 7.62 -9.73 22.02
N VAL A 354 6.87 -10.14 23.05
CA VAL A 354 7.29 -11.17 24.01
C VAL A 354 7.53 -12.52 23.31
N ASN A 355 6.72 -12.83 22.30
CA ASN A 355 6.79 -14.09 21.54
C ASN A 355 7.22 -13.87 20.08
N ALA A 356 8.06 -12.85 19.83
CA ALA A 356 8.49 -12.49 18.48
C ALA A 356 9.02 -13.68 17.66
N PRO A 357 9.89 -14.58 18.19
CA PRO A 357 10.37 -15.73 17.42
C PRO A 357 9.25 -16.67 16.95
N GLU A 358 8.27 -16.94 17.80
CA GLU A 358 7.11 -17.77 17.50
C GLU A 358 6.18 -17.10 16.49
N THR A 359 5.92 -15.80 16.66
CA THR A 359 5.13 -14.99 15.72
C THR A 359 5.78 -15.02 14.33
N LEU A 360 7.07 -14.73 14.23
CA LEU A 360 7.84 -14.74 12.96
C LEU A 360 7.83 -16.13 12.30
N ALA A 361 8.08 -17.19 13.08
CA ALA A 361 8.04 -18.56 12.56
C ALA A 361 6.66 -18.97 12.05
N ARG A 362 5.59 -18.48 12.71
CA ARG A 362 4.21 -18.69 12.26
C ARG A 362 3.92 -17.92 10.97
N MET A 363 4.28 -16.64 10.92
CA MET A 363 4.07 -15.80 9.73
C MET A 363 4.78 -16.39 8.50
N ALA A 364 6.03 -16.85 8.64
CA ALA A 364 6.77 -17.49 7.55
C ALA A 364 6.09 -18.79 7.08
N ARG A 365 5.69 -19.66 8.01
CA ARG A 365 5.01 -20.93 7.69
C ARG A 365 3.66 -20.75 7.02
N GLU A 366 2.86 -19.80 7.49
CA GLU A 366 1.49 -19.55 7.02
C GLU A 366 1.48 -18.58 5.82
N GLY A 367 2.60 -17.90 5.58
CA GLY A 367 2.75 -16.86 4.57
C GLY A 367 1.89 -15.64 4.86
N VAL A 368 1.91 -15.19 6.12
CA VAL A 368 1.37 -13.88 6.50
C VAL A 368 2.43 -12.84 6.16
N ALA A 369 2.14 -12.00 5.18
CA ALA A 369 3.10 -11.03 4.66
C ALA A 369 3.06 -9.71 5.44
N VAL A 370 4.12 -8.90 5.31
CA VAL A 370 4.21 -7.56 5.92
C VAL A 370 4.26 -6.49 4.84
N GLU A 371 3.37 -5.51 4.96
CA GLU A 371 3.27 -4.33 4.11
C GLU A 371 4.22 -3.24 4.69
N ILE A 372 5.34 -2.98 4.02
CA ILE A 372 6.44 -2.15 4.51
C ILE A 372 6.30 -0.71 4.00
N ASN A 373 6.08 0.23 4.92
CA ASN A 373 5.78 1.63 4.64
C ASN A 373 6.96 2.54 5.06
N LEU A 374 8.08 2.50 4.34
CA LEU A 374 9.36 3.08 4.79
C LEU A 374 9.29 4.59 5.08
N THR A 375 8.68 5.39 4.20
CA THR A 375 8.53 6.83 4.44
C THR A 375 7.57 7.10 5.59
N SER A 376 6.46 6.36 5.66
CA SER A 376 5.49 6.48 6.75
C SER A 376 6.15 6.21 8.11
N ASN A 377 6.83 5.07 8.27
CA ASN A 377 7.47 4.69 9.52
C ASN A 377 8.56 5.70 9.95
N ALA A 378 9.29 6.28 9.00
CA ALA A 378 10.27 7.33 9.30
C ALA A 378 9.63 8.63 9.78
N VAL A 379 8.46 8.99 9.25
CA VAL A 379 7.75 10.22 9.63
C VAL A 379 6.95 10.02 10.91
N ILE A 380 6.12 8.98 10.97
CA ILE A 380 5.20 8.72 12.06
C ILE A 380 5.96 8.25 13.30
N LEU A 381 6.84 7.25 13.15
CA LEU A 381 7.48 6.56 14.27
C LEU A 381 8.93 6.98 14.51
N GLY A 382 9.54 7.72 13.57
CA GLY A 382 10.97 8.01 13.61
C GLY A 382 11.86 6.78 13.37
N VAL A 383 11.29 5.69 12.82
CA VAL A 383 12.00 4.43 12.55
C VAL A 383 12.45 4.42 11.09
N GLU A 384 13.76 4.47 10.87
CA GLU A 384 14.36 4.43 9.54
C GLU A 384 15.73 3.74 9.52
N GLY A 385 16.26 3.52 8.31
CA GLY A 385 17.55 2.84 8.12
C GLY A 385 17.59 1.47 8.80
N GLY A 386 18.74 1.14 9.40
CA GLY A 386 18.96 -0.17 10.03
C GLY A 386 18.13 -0.46 11.28
N VAL A 387 17.38 0.51 11.81
CA VAL A 387 16.44 0.29 12.94
C VAL A 387 15.16 -0.41 12.47
N HIS A 388 14.78 -0.21 11.21
CA HIS A 388 13.55 -0.78 10.63
C HIS A 388 13.61 -2.33 10.59
N PRO A 389 12.56 -3.07 10.99
CA PRO A 389 12.59 -4.55 11.07
C PRO A 389 12.50 -5.27 9.72
N LEU A 390 12.71 -4.57 8.60
CA LEU A 390 12.56 -5.15 7.26
C LEU A 390 13.48 -6.37 7.09
N HIS A 391 14.75 -6.22 7.46
CA HIS A 391 15.73 -7.31 7.36
C HIS A 391 15.46 -8.44 8.36
N LEU A 392 14.89 -8.13 9.53
CA LEU A 392 14.48 -9.15 10.49
C LEU A 392 13.42 -10.07 9.86
N TYR A 393 12.34 -9.51 9.30
CA TYR A 393 11.32 -10.30 8.60
C TYR A 393 11.90 -11.16 7.48
N ARG A 394 12.69 -10.56 6.59
CA ARG A 394 13.31 -11.27 5.46
C ARG A 394 14.22 -12.41 5.93
N SER A 395 15.05 -12.18 6.94
CA SER A 395 15.96 -13.19 7.50
C SER A 395 15.22 -14.39 8.11
N MET A 396 13.98 -14.18 8.56
CA MET A 396 13.11 -15.21 9.13
C MET A 396 12.19 -15.87 8.09
N GLY A 397 12.35 -15.52 6.80
CA GLY A 397 11.51 -16.06 5.71
C GLY A 397 10.09 -15.54 5.71
N VAL A 398 9.81 -14.44 6.41
CA VAL A 398 8.52 -13.75 6.36
C VAL A 398 8.43 -12.95 5.06
N PRO A 399 7.39 -13.13 4.24
CA PRO A 399 7.24 -12.38 3.00
C PRO A 399 7.00 -10.90 3.27
N VAL A 400 7.62 -10.03 2.48
CA VAL A 400 7.47 -8.57 2.61
C VAL A 400 7.25 -7.93 1.24
N MET A 401 6.58 -6.77 1.23
CA MET A 401 6.38 -5.92 0.05
C MET A 401 6.47 -4.45 0.46
N LEU A 402 6.85 -3.57 -0.48
CA LEU A 402 6.82 -2.13 -0.25
C LEU A 402 5.41 -1.58 -0.50
N SER A 403 5.00 -0.57 0.24
CA SER A 403 3.73 0.12 0.07
C SER A 403 3.85 1.60 0.43
N THR A 404 2.90 2.42 -0.04
CA THR A 404 3.02 3.89 0.07
C THR A 404 2.35 4.49 1.28
N ASP A 405 1.37 3.78 1.86
CA ASP A 405 0.51 4.26 2.94
C ASP A 405 -0.33 5.48 2.52
N ASP A 406 0.16 6.69 2.76
CA ASP A 406 -0.52 7.95 2.46
C ASP A 406 0.41 8.87 1.66
N GLU A 407 0.76 8.48 0.43
CA GLU A 407 1.78 9.16 -0.38
C GLU A 407 1.56 10.68 -0.52
N GLY A 408 0.32 11.14 -0.59
CA GLY A 408 -0.04 12.55 -0.69
C GLY A 408 0.26 13.34 0.57
N VAL A 409 -0.17 12.84 1.73
CA VAL A 409 0.10 13.45 3.05
C VAL A 409 1.59 13.36 3.38
N LEU A 410 2.22 12.22 3.09
CA LEU A 410 3.62 11.95 3.35
C LEU A 410 4.59 12.62 2.37
N ARG A 411 4.07 13.23 1.29
CA ARG A 411 4.88 13.86 0.22
C ARG A 411 5.83 12.88 -0.46
N SER A 412 5.39 11.64 -0.62
CA SER A 412 6.14 10.54 -1.21
C SER A 412 5.48 10.04 -2.49
N ASP A 413 6.06 8.99 -3.07
CA ASP A 413 5.43 8.16 -4.08
C ASP A 413 6.04 6.75 -4.01
N MET A 414 5.43 5.78 -4.67
CA MET A 414 5.93 4.40 -4.70
C MET A 414 7.40 4.29 -5.17
N THR A 415 7.86 5.19 -6.05
CA THR A 415 9.26 5.17 -6.46
C THR A 415 10.20 5.65 -5.36
N ASN A 416 9.79 6.63 -4.54
CA ASN A 416 10.54 7.05 -3.38
C ASN A 416 10.69 5.92 -2.36
N GLU A 417 9.66 5.09 -2.16
CA GLU A 417 9.77 3.88 -1.32
C GLU A 417 10.85 2.92 -1.83
N HIS A 418 10.95 2.75 -3.16
CA HIS A 418 12.01 1.95 -3.77
C HIS A 418 13.39 2.60 -3.63
N VAL A 419 13.50 3.93 -3.73
CA VAL A 419 14.75 4.67 -3.48
C VAL A 419 15.19 4.46 -2.04
N ARG A 420 14.29 4.57 -1.05
CA ARG A 420 14.59 4.30 0.36
C ARG A 420 15.02 2.86 0.58
N ALA A 421 14.36 1.90 -0.07
CA ALA A 421 14.75 0.50 0.01
C ALA A 421 16.19 0.25 -0.46
N VAL A 422 16.63 0.91 -1.55
CA VAL A 422 18.02 0.80 -2.01
C VAL A 422 18.97 1.56 -1.06
N GLN A 423 18.70 2.83 -0.77
CA GLN A 423 19.67 3.70 -0.10
C GLN A 423 19.76 3.51 1.41
N GLN A 424 18.64 3.19 2.06
CA GLN A 424 18.56 3.09 3.52
C GLN A 424 18.54 1.64 4.00
N GLN A 425 17.98 0.74 3.19
CA GLN A 425 17.90 -0.69 3.51
C GLN A 425 18.92 -1.53 2.76
N GLY A 426 19.64 -0.98 1.77
CA GLY A 426 20.64 -1.73 1.01
C GLY A 426 20.06 -2.85 0.14
N LEU A 427 18.81 -2.72 -0.30
CA LEU A 427 18.20 -3.69 -1.21
C LEU A 427 18.77 -3.54 -2.63
N HIS A 428 19.00 -4.67 -3.30
CA HIS A 428 19.45 -4.76 -4.68
C HIS A 428 18.30 -5.08 -5.64
N TYR A 429 18.59 -5.08 -6.94
CA TYR A 429 17.56 -5.22 -7.99
C TYR A 429 16.74 -6.51 -7.85
N ALA A 430 17.40 -7.63 -7.54
CA ALA A 430 16.73 -8.91 -7.31
C ALA A 430 15.77 -8.86 -6.11
N ASP A 431 16.16 -8.18 -5.02
CA ASP A 431 15.28 -7.97 -3.85
C ASP A 431 14.05 -7.16 -4.26
N LEU A 432 14.24 -6.07 -5.02
CA LEU A 432 13.11 -5.24 -5.48
C LEU A 432 12.16 -6.03 -6.40
N LYS A 433 12.67 -6.90 -7.27
CA LYS A 433 11.84 -7.81 -8.09
C LYS A 433 11.06 -8.79 -7.22
N GLU A 434 11.71 -9.36 -6.19
CA GLU A 434 11.05 -10.25 -5.24
C GLU A 434 9.92 -9.54 -4.50
N LEU A 435 10.17 -8.35 -3.96
CA LEU A 435 9.16 -7.56 -3.23
C LEU A 435 7.99 -7.15 -4.15
N ALA A 436 8.28 -6.79 -5.40
CA ALA A 436 7.25 -6.54 -6.42
C ALA A 436 6.44 -7.80 -6.75
N ARG A 437 7.05 -8.99 -6.80
CA ARG A 437 6.33 -10.27 -6.98
C ARG A 437 5.51 -10.64 -5.75
N ASN A 438 6.03 -10.41 -4.54
CA ASN A 438 5.33 -10.62 -3.27
C ASN A 438 4.05 -9.78 -3.22
N SER A 439 4.09 -8.53 -3.69
CA SER A 439 2.92 -7.64 -3.76
C SER A 439 1.77 -8.18 -4.64
N LEU A 440 1.99 -9.17 -5.51
CA LEU A 440 0.92 -9.82 -6.29
C LEU A 440 0.63 -11.25 -5.79
N GLU A 441 1.62 -11.95 -5.25
CA GLU A 441 1.42 -13.28 -4.68
C GLU A 441 0.56 -13.22 -3.41
N TYR A 442 0.88 -12.30 -2.51
CA TYR A 442 0.20 -12.11 -1.23
C TYR A 442 -0.96 -11.12 -1.29
N SER A 443 -1.27 -10.59 -2.48
CA SER A 443 -2.47 -9.81 -2.71
C SER A 443 -3.74 -10.64 -2.49
N PHE A 444 -4.84 -9.95 -2.29
CA PHE A 444 -6.17 -10.48 -2.22
C PHE A 444 -6.88 -10.54 -3.58
N ALA A 445 -6.21 -10.10 -4.66
CA ALA A 445 -6.64 -10.25 -6.04
C ALA A 445 -7.28 -11.63 -6.32
N PRO A 446 -8.43 -11.68 -7.01
CA PRO A 446 -9.14 -12.93 -7.28
C PRO A 446 -8.35 -13.94 -8.12
N GLY A 447 -8.62 -15.23 -7.89
CA GLY A 447 -8.08 -16.33 -8.70
C GLY A 447 -6.77 -16.94 -8.17
N ALA A 448 -6.31 -17.97 -8.89
CA ALA A 448 -5.10 -18.70 -8.56
C ALA A 448 -3.82 -17.92 -8.93
N SER A 449 -2.72 -18.27 -8.26
CA SER A 449 -1.38 -17.78 -8.59
C SER A 449 -0.85 -18.40 -9.90
N LEU A 450 -0.01 -17.64 -10.59
CA LEU A 450 0.84 -18.09 -11.70
C LEU A 450 1.97 -19.01 -11.23
N TRP A 451 2.40 -18.90 -9.97
CA TRP A 451 3.60 -19.54 -9.44
C TRP A 451 3.27 -20.79 -8.62
N ALA A 452 3.89 -21.91 -8.98
CA ALA A 452 3.71 -23.17 -8.29
C ALA A 452 4.37 -23.14 -6.90
N GLY A 453 3.55 -23.17 -5.85
CA GLY A 453 4.04 -23.20 -4.46
C GLY A 453 4.85 -21.95 -4.07
N ARG A 454 4.48 -20.78 -4.61
CA ARG A 454 5.13 -19.48 -4.36
C ARG A 454 6.61 -19.41 -4.76
N ARG A 455 7.05 -20.27 -5.69
CA ARG A 455 8.41 -20.23 -6.25
C ARG A 455 8.40 -19.43 -7.55
N TYR A 456 8.96 -18.23 -7.50
CA TYR A 456 9.04 -17.36 -8.68
C TYR A 456 9.96 -17.98 -9.74
N GLY A 457 9.48 -18.00 -10.99
CA GLY A 457 10.11 -18.73 -12.10
C GLY A 457 9.47 -20.11 -12.37
N ASP A 458 8.87 -20.74 -11.35
CA ASP A 458 8.16 -22.03 -11.52
C ASP A 458 6.69 -21.77 -11.87
N ALA A 459 6.40 -21.49 -13.14
CA ALA A 459 5.02 -21.28 -13.56
C ALA A 459 4.17 -22.56 -13.44
N VAL A 460 2.89 -22.41 -13.11
CA VAL A 460 1.93 -23.53 -13.06
C VAL A 460 1.83 -24.26 -14.39
N ALA A 461 1.43 -25.54 -14.38
CA ALA A 461 1.44 -26.41 -15.56
C ALA A 461 0.83 -25.80 -16.84
N PRO A 462 -0.31 -25.07 -16.82
CA PRO A 462 -0.84 -24.40 -18.01
C PRO A 462 0.11 -23.37 -18.65
N CYS A 463 1.01 -22.80 -17.86
CA CYS A 463 1.94 -21.71 -18.20
C CYS A 463 3.42 -22.11 -18.16
N ALA A 464 3.74 -23.37 -17.88
CA ALA A 464 5.11 -23.83 -17.68
C ALA A 464 6.02 -23.71 -18.92
N ALA A 465 5.43 -23.77 -20.12
CA ALA A 465 6.19 -23.67 -21.37
C ALA A 465 6.40 -22.20 -21.81
N ASP A 466 5.33 -21.41 -21.83
CA ASP A 466 5.31 -20.02 -22.30
C ASP A 466 4.00 -19.35 -21.86
N PHE A 467 4.05 -18.07 -21.48
CA PHE A 467 2.86 -17.25 -21.18
C PHE A 467 2.00 -16.98 -22.44
N ALA A 468 2.59 -17.03 -23.63
CA ALA A 468 1.87 -16.87 -24.90
C ALA A 468 1.11 -18.13 -25.34
N ALA A 469 1.36 -19.29 -24.72
CA ALA A 469 0.71 -20.55 -25.04
C ALA A 469 -0.81 -20.47 -24.85
N ALA A 470 -1.57 -21.18 -25.69
CA ALA A 470 -3.04 -21.18 -25.63
C ALA A 470 -3.57 -21.68 -24.27
N SER A 471 -2.90 -22.68 -23.68
CA SER A 471 -3.20 -23.19 -22.33
C SER A 471 -3.03 -22.12 -21.26
N CYS A 472 -1.94 -21.33 -21.34
CA CYS A 472 -1.68 -20.27 -20.38
C CYS A 472 -2.68 -19.14 -20.55
N LYS A 473 -2.94 -18.67 -21.77
CA LYS A 473 -3.96 -17.64 -22.05
C LYS A 473 -5.33 -18.02 -21.48
N ALA A 474 -5.76 -19.27 -21.65
CA ALA A 474 -7.01 -19.77 -21.10
C ALA A 474 -7.02 -19.80 -19.55
N PHE A 475 -5.86 -20.05 -18.92
CA PHE A 475 -5.68 -19.97 -17.48
C PHE A 475 -5.71 -18.52 -16.97
N LEU A 476 -4.97 -17.61 -17.60
CA LEU A 476 -4.86 -16.20 -17.21
C LEU A 476 -6.22 -15.48 -17.27
N VAL A 477 -7.03 -15.72 -18.31
CA VAL A 477 -8.38 -15.12 -18.44
C VAL A 477 -9.31 -15.48 -17.28
N LYS A 478 -9.08 -16.61 -16.61
CA LYS A 478 -9.90 -17.07 -15.48
C LYS A 478 -9.33 -16.70 -14.11
N ASN A 479 -8.09 -16.21 -14.06
CA ASN A 479 -7.36 -15.98 -12.82
C ASN A 479 -6.70 -14.59 -12.89
N GLU A 480 -7.40 -13.60 -12.36
CA GLU A 480 -6.95 -12.20 -12.37
C GLU A 480 -5.56 -12.04 -11.71
N LYS A 481 -5.34 -12.68 -10.56
CA LYS A 481 -4.03 -12.72 -9.91
C LYS A 481 -2.92 -13.21 -10.86
N ALA A 482 -3.11 -14.36 -11.50
CA ALA A 482 -2.12 -14.89 -12.44
C ALA A 482 -1.91 -13.97 -13.65
N MET A 483 -2.97 -13.34 -14.15
CA MET A 483 -2.88 -12.34 -15.23
C MET A 483 -2.03 -11.13 -14.83
N LEU A 484 -2.23 -10.59 -13.62
CA LEU A 484 -1.43 -9.49 -13.08
C LEU A 484 0.04 -9.90 -12.91
N GLN A 485 0.30 -11.11 -12.41
CA GLN A 485 1.65 -11.65 -12.26
C GLN A 485 2.35 -11.83 -13.61
N ALA A 486 1.68 -12.40 -14.61
CA ALA A 486 2.23 -12.55 -15.96
C ALA A 486 2.55 -11.19 -16.58
N ARG A 487 1.68 -10.19 -16.37
CA ARG A 487 1.90 -8.82 -16.83
C ARG A 487 3.09 -8.16 -16.16
N LEU A 488 3.30 -8.37 -14.86
CA LEU A 488 4.48 -7.87 -14.16
C LEU A 488 5.77 -8.43 -14.77
N GLU A 489 5.82 -9.74 -15.02
CA GLU A 489 7.01 -10.36 -15.66
C GLU A 489 7.26 -9.78 -17.06
N MET A 490 6.22 -9.64 -17.89
CA MET A 490 6.34 -9.00 -19.21
C MET A 490 6.83 -7.54 -19.12
N ASN A 491 6.49 -6.84 -18.04
CA ASN A 491 6.96 -5.48 -17.81
C ASN A 491 8.44 -5.46 -17.38
N PHE A 492 8.89 -6.40 -16.54
CA PHE A 492 10.30 -6.55 -16.19
C PHE A 492 11.15 -6.81 -17.43
N ASP A 493 10.74 -7.81 -18.19
CA ASP A 493 11.30 -8.16 -19.50
C ASP A 493 11.50 -6.95 -20.42
N ARG A 494 10.48 -6.09 -20.54
CA ARG A 494 10.54 -4.87 -21.35
C ARG A 494 11.49 -3.84 -20.76
N PHE A 495 11.47 -3.68 -19.43
CA PHE A 495 12.34 -2.76 -18.72
C PHE A 495 13.82 -3.14 -18.90
N GLU A 496 14.16 -4.42 -18.66
CA GLU A 496 15.52 -4.96 -18.72
C GLU A 496 16.07 -4.94 -20.16
N ARG A 497 15.22 -5.13 -21.19
CA ARG A 497 15.63 -4.93 -22.59
C ARG A 497 15.78 -3.47 -23.01
N SER A 498 15.39 -2.51 -22.16
CA SER A 498 15.41 -1.06 -22.45
C SER A 498 16.49 -0.28 -21.70
N LEU A 499 17.46 -0.97 -21.10
CA LEU A 499 18.46 -0.36 -20.20
C LEU A 499 19.40 0.64 -20.87
N ASP A 500 19.59 0.56 -22.19
CA ASP A 500 20.46 1.48 -22.95
C ASP A 500 20.09 2.96 -22.78
N ARG A 501 18.84 3.27 -22.41
CA ARG A 501 18.39 4.64 -22.13
C ARG A 501 18.99 5.25 -20.86
N PHE A 502 19.55 4.43 -19.96
CA PHE A 502 20.14 4.87 -18.70
C PHE A 502 21.68 4.86 -18.70
N LYS A 503 22.29 4.33 -19.76
CA LYS A 503 23.74 4.36 -19.94
C LYS A 503 24.19 5.80 -20.16
N ASN A 504 25.26 6.21 -19.47
CA ASN A 504 25.86 7.51 -19.70
C ASN A 504 26.58 7.50 -21.05
N LYS A 505 26.02 8.17 -22.06
CA LYS A 505 26.59 8.21 -23.42
C LYS A 505 27.84 9.11 -23.53
N ASN A 506 28.21 9.82 -22.46
CA ASN A 506 29.31 10.78 -22.44
C ASN A 506 30.61 10.25 -21.80
N GLY A 507 30.85 8.94 -21.84
CA GLY A 507 32.13 8.31 -21.42
C GLY A 507 33.27 8.44 -22.45
N ALA A 508 33.32 9.53 -23.21
CA ALA A 508 34.40 9.81 -24.17
C ALA A 508 34.74 11.31 -24.16
N ALA A 509 35.20 11.83 -23.03
CA ALA A 509 36.15 12.95 -22.90
C ALA A 509 36.33 13.29 -21.42
N GLY A 510 37.50 12.97 -20.88
CA GLY A 510 37.90 13.42 -19.54
C GLY A 510 38.93 12.50 -18.89
N ASP A 511 40.03 12.24 -19.59
CA ASP A 511 41.35 12.01 -18.95
C ASP A 511 41.97 13.37 -18.62
#